data_AF-A0A914VHI4-F1
#
_entry.id   AF-A0A914VHI4-F1
#
_cell.length_a   1.000
_cell.length_b   1.000
_cell.length_c   1.000
_cell.angle_alpha   90.00
_cell.angle_beta   90.00
_cell.angle_gamma   90.00
#
_symmetry.space_group_name_H-M   'P 1'
#
loop_
_entity.id
_entity.type
_entity.pdbx_description
1 polymer ?
#
loop_
_entity_poly.entity_id
_entity_poly.type
_entity_poly.pdbx_seq_one_letter_code
_entity_poly.pdbx_strand_id
1 'polypeptide(L)'
;VPEKDLKRALQSLSMGKAAQRVLSRKGHGKEIENSDEFTVNEGFSSKLHRVKIQMVSGRGESEPERKETRSKVDEDRKHEVEAAIVRIMKARKKLQHNLLITE
;
A
#
# COMPACT_ATOMS: atom_id res chain seq x y z
N VAL A 1 -4.75 -2.46 19.12
CA VAL A 1 -4.73 -1.94 17.73
C VAL A 1 -3.30 -2.06 17.23
N PRO A 2 -3.04 -2.67 16.06
CA PRO A 2 -1.69 -2.72 15.49
C PRO A 2 -1.12 -1.30 15.33
N GLU A 3 0.18 -1.12 15.60
CA GLU A 3 0.81 0.21 15.63
C GLU A 3 0.61 1.00 14.32
N LYS A 4 0.74 0.32 13.18
CA LYS A 4 0.50 0.89 11.84
C LYS A 4 -0.94 1.40 11.68
N ASP A 5 -1.92 0.67 12.21
CA ASP A 5 -3.33 1.06 12.15
C ASP A 5 -3.64 2.22 13.09
N LEU A 6 -3.04 2.21 14.28
CA LEU A 6 -3.18 3.29 15.25
C LEU A 6 -2.59 4.59 14.70
N LYS A 7 -1.35 4.55 14.19
CA LYS A 7 -0.70 5.71 13.56
C LYS A 7 -1.54 6.24 12.39
N ARG A 8 -2.07 5.37 11.52
CA ARG A 8 -2.96 5.77 10.42
C ARG A 8 -4.25 6.44 10.92
N ALA A 9 -4.87 5.90 11.97
CA ALA A 9 -6.09 6.46 12.54
C ALA A 9 -5.84 7.84 13.16
N LEU A 10 -4.81 7.96 14.02
CA LEU A 10 -4.41 9.23 14.62
C LEU A 10 -4.03 10.28 13.57
N GLN A 11 -3.35 9.86 12.51
CA GLN A 11 -2.99 10.72 11.40
C GLN A 11 -4.25 11.24 10.67
N SER A 12 -5.24 10.39 10.42
CA SER A 12 -6.51 10.79 9.79
C SER A 12 -7.31 11.79 10.63
N LEU A 13 -7.17 11.74 11.96
CA LEU A 13 -7.90 12.61 12.90
C LEU A 13 -7.18 13.92 13.20
N SER A 14 -5.86 13.98 13.02
CA SER A 14 -5.00 15.14 13.36
C SER A 14 -4.47 15.92 12.17
N MET A 15 -4.51 15.35 10.96
CA MET A 15 -4.12 16.03 9.72
C MET A 15 -5.25 16.85 9.11
N GLY A 16 -4.89 17.90 8.36
CA GLY A 16 -5.82 18.78 7.67
C GLY A 16 -5.77 20.22 8.17
N LYS A 17 -6.84 20.98 7.96
CA LYS A 17 -6.94 22.37 8.43
C LYS A 17 -7.05 22.39 9.96
N ALA A 18 -6.31 23.28 10.63
CA ALA A 18 -6.27 23.34 12.10
C ALA A 18 -7.64 23.52 12.76
N ALA A 19 -8.56 24.26 12.11
CA ALA A 19 -9.92 24.42 12.60
C ALA A 19 -10.82 23.18 12.38
N GLN A 20 -10.44 22.23 11.52
CA GLN A 20 -11.26 21.09 11.13
C GLN A 20 -10.69 19.73 11.56
N ARG A 21 -9.51 19.69 12.17
CA ARG A 21 -8.97 18.47 12.78
C ARG A 21 -9.72 18.16 14.07
N VAL A 22 -10.01 16.88 14.31
CA VAL A 22 -10.69 16.42 15.53
C VAL A 22 -9.70 16.36 16.69
N LEU A 23 -8.46 15.97 16.40
CA LEU A 23 -7.37 15.90 17.37
C LEU A 23 -6.31 16.97 17.07
N SER A 24 -5.87 17.66 18.13
CA SER A 24 -4.70 18.52 18.11
C SER A 24 -3.48 17.71 18.56
N ARG A 25 -2.46 17.65 17.71
CA ARG A 25 -1.18 16.99 18.00
C ARG A 25 -0.17 18.00 18.55
N LYS A 26 0.45 17.67 19.68
CA LYS A 26 1.61 18.37 20.25
C LYS A 26 2.87 17.57 19.90
N GLY A 27 3.38 17.83 18.70
CA GLY A 27 4.50 17.13 18.11
C GLY A 27 4.97 17.84 16.84
N HIS A 28 6.18 17.54 16.38
CA HIS A 28 6.77 18.19 15.22
C HIS A 28 6.95 17.19 14.07
N GLY A 29 6.77 17.66 12.83
CA GLY A 29 7.01 16.85 11.64
C GLY A 29 5.76 16.16 11.07
N LYS A 30 6.01 15.33 10.06
CA LYS A 30 4.96 14.70 9.22
C LYS A 30 4.57 13.31 9.71
N GLU A 31 5.48 12.61 10.39
CA GLU A 31 5.26 11.27 10.95
C GLU A 31 4.88 11.38 12.42
N ILE A 32 4.13 10.39 12.92
CA ILE A 32 3.71 10.32 14.32
C ILE A 32 4.74 9.51 15.10
N GLU A 33 5.33 10.16 16.08
CA GLU A 33 6.29 9.63 17.03
C GLU A 33 5.58 9.11 18.28
N ASN A 34 6.22 8.19 18.98
CA ASN A 34 5.63 7.59 20.18
C ASN A 34 5.58 8.56 21.38
N SER A 35 6.30 9.68 21.31
CA SER A 35 6.27 10.76 22.29
C SER A 35 5.22 11.84 22.00
N ASP A 36 4.48 11.72 20.89
CA ASP A 36 3.46 12.71 20.55
C ASP A 36 2.24 12.61 21.46
N GLU A 37 1.79 13.77 21.93
CA GLU A 37 0.56 13.89 22.70
C GLU A 37 -0.58 14.38 21.80
N PHE A 38 -1.76 13.77 21.95
CA PHE A 38 -2.97 14.15 21.23
C PHE A 38 -4.05 14.61 22.21
N THR A 39 -4.65 15.76 21.92
CA THR A 39 -5.77 16.32 22.68
C THR A 39 -6.97 16.55 21.77
N VAL A 40 -8.17 16.56 22.33
CA VAL A 40 -9.38 16.91 21.57
C VAL A 40 -9.32 18.40 21.19
N ASN A 41 -9.61 18.72 19.93
CA ASN A 41 -9.62 20.09 19.45
C ASN A 41 -10.95 20.79 19.81
N GLU A 42 -10.95 21.55 20.90
CA GLU A 42 -12.12 22.35 21.31
C GLU A 42 -12.44 23.50 20.34
N GLY A 43 -11.46 23.93 19.53
CA GLY A 43 -11.61 24.97 18.50
C GLY A 43 -12.15 24.45 17.17
N PHE A 44 -12.82 23.29 17.16
CA PHE A 44 -13.35 22.71 15.93
C PHE A 44 -14.43 23.60 15.31
N SER A 45 -14.27 23.92 14.03
CA SER A 45 -15.20 24.73 13.24
C SER A 45 -15.32 24.19 11.82
N SER A 46 -16.55 23.95 11.39
CA SER A 46 -16.89 23.51 10.03
C SER A 46 -18.14 24.21 9.53
N LYS A 47 -18.12 24.64 8.27
CA LYS A 47 -19.31 25.18 7.59
C LYS A 47 -20.35 24.10 7.26
N LEU A 48 -19.93 22.82 7.25
CA LEU A 48 -20.77 21.67 6.95
C LEU A 48 -21.18 20.96 8.24
N HIS A 49 -22.46 20.60 8.35
CA HIS A 49 -22.99 19.79 9.44
C HIS A 49 -22.47 18.34 9.42
N ARG A 50 -22.23 17.78 8.22
CA ARG A 50 -21.60 16.46 8.04
C ARG A 50 -20.15 16.66 7.64
N VAL A 51 -19.24 16.27 8.52
CA VAL A 51 -17.79 16.34 8.26
C VAL A 51 -17.27 14.94 7.97
N LYS A 52 -16.73 14.76 6.76
CA LYS A 52 -16.12 13.48 6.37
C LYS A 52 -14.67 13.46 6.85
N ILE A 53 -14.36 12.55 7.76
CA ILE A 53 -12.97 12.26 8.13
C ILE A 53 -12.36 11.47 6.98
N GLN A 54 -11.35 12.05 6.33
CA GLN A 54 -10.66 11.37 5.25
C GLN A 54 -9.65 10.41 5.85
N MET A 55 -9.94 9.11 5.73
CA MET A 55 -8.97 8.09 6.10
C MET A 55 -7.74 8.27 5.21
N VAL A 56 -6.56 8.31 5.85
CA VAL A 56 -5.28 8.23 5.14
C VAL A 56 -5.18 6.81 4.57
N SER A 57 -5.78 6.57 3.41
CA SER A 57 -5.49 5.40 2.60
C SER A 57 -4.01 5.50 2.20
N GLY A 58 -3.24 4.44 2.44
CA GLY A 58 -1.83 4.38 2.10
C GLY A 58 -1.60 4.91 0.68
N ARG A 59 -0.67 5.85 0.53
CA ARG A 59 -0.21 6.27 -0.80
C ARG A 59 0.42 5.04 -1.45
N GLY A 60 -0.31 4.37 -2.34
CA GLY A 60 0.15 3.17 -3.03
C GLY A 60 0.17 1.91 -2.17
N GLU A 61 0.35 0.76 -2.83
CA GLU A 61 0.71 -0.49 -2.17
C GLU A 61 1.89 -0.23 -1.23
N SER A 62 1.78 -0.68 0.01
CA SER A 62 2.93 -0.66 0.91
C SER A 62 4.05 -1.55 0.33
N GLU A 63 5.31 -1.20 0.59
CA GLU A 63 6.46 -2.01 0.14
C GLU A 63 6.30 -3.53 0.33
N PRO A 64 5.74 -4.06 1.45
CA PRO A 64 5.49 -5.50 1.56
C PRO A 64 4.40 -6.00 0.59
N GLU A 65 3.31 -5.26 0.39
CA GLU A 65 2.25 -5.63 -0.57
C GLU A 65 2.81 -5.61 -2.00
N ARG A 66 3.60 -4.59 -2.34
CA ARG A 66 4.25 -4.49 -3.66
C ARG A 66 5.22 -5.66 -3.92
N LYS A 67 5.96 -6.08 -2.89
CA LYS A 67 6.84 -7.26 -2.96
C LYS A 67 6.05 -8.55 -3.15
N GLU A 68 4.92 -8.70 -2.44
CA GLU A 68 4.02 -9.84 -2.60
C GLU A 68 3.42 -9.89 -4.00
N THR A 69 2.92 -8.76 -4.51
CA THR A 69 2.40 -8.62 -5.88
C THR A 69 3.46 -9.03 -6.91
N ARG A 70 4.71 -8.55 -6.74
CA ARG A 70 5.82 -8.93 -7.63
C ARG A 70 6.14 -10.42 -7.55
N SER A 71 6.13 -11.01 -6.36
CA SER A 71 6.37 -12.45 -6.19
C SER A 71 5.32 -13.30 -6.87
N LYS A 72 4.04 -12.90 -6.81
CA LYS A 72 2.94 -13.59 -7.51
C LYS A 72 3.11 -13.52 -9.02
N VAL A 73 3.47 -12.35 -9.54
CA VAL A 73 3.76 -12.18 -10.98
C VAL A 73 4.92 -13.08 -11.42
N ASP A 74 5.99 -13.17 -10.63
CA ASP A 74 7.13 -14.02 -10.95
C ASP A 74 6.76 -15.52 -10.91
N GLU A 75 5.83 -15.95 -10.06
CA GLU A 75 5.29 -17.32 -10.05
C GLU A 75 4.44 -17.61 -11.28
N ASP A 76 3.51 -16.72 -11.63
CA ASP A 76 2.65 -16.88 -12.82
C ASP A 76 3.48 -16.99 -14.10
N ARG A 77 4.56 -16.18 -14.21
CA ARG A 77 5.49 -16.25 -15.35
C ARG A 77 6.17 -17.61 -15.47
N LYS A 78 6.46 -18.33 -14.37
CA LYS A 78 7.02 -19.68 -14.45
C LYS A 78 6.04 -20.64 -15.13
N HIS A 79 4.77 -20.59 -14.74
CA HIS A 79 3.74 -21.45 -15.33
C HIS A 79 3.51 -21.14 -16.81
N GLU A 80 3.53 -19.86 -17.20
CA GLU A 80 3.44 -19.46 -18.61
C GLU A 80 4.63 -19.98 -19.43
N VAL A 81 5.85 -19.88 -18.89
CA VAL A 81 7.07 -20.38 -19.53
C VAL A 81 7.03 -21.90 -19.68
N GLU A 82 6.64 -22.64 -18.64
CA GLU A 82 6.46 -24.10 -18.71
C GLU A 82 5.43 -24.49 -19.78
N ALA A 83 4.29 -23.81 -19.82
CA ALA A 83 3.26 -24.06 -20.82
C ALA A 83 3.72 -23.74 -22.25
N ALA A 84 4.54 -22.70 -22.45
CA ALA A 84 5.15 -22.37 -23.73
C ALA A 84 6.15 -23.46 -24.17
N ILE A 85 7.04 -23.89 -23.28
CA ILE A 85 8.00 -24.96 -23.54
C ILE A 85 7.28 -26.24 -23.95
N VAL A 86 6.24 -26.65 -23.21
CA VAL A 86 5.46 -27.86 -23.53
C VAL A 86 4.79 -27.74 -24.90
N ARG A 87 4.21 -26.59 -25.25
CA ARG A 87 3.61 -26.36 -26.58
C ARG A 87 4.64 -26.51 -27.70
N ILE A 88 5.80 -25.85 -27.57
CA ILE A 88 6.87 -25.89 -28.59
C ILE A 88 7.40 -27.31 -28.75
N MET A 89 7.72 -27.97 -27.65
CA MET A 89 8.29 -29.32 -27.64
C MET A 89 7.30 -30.37 -28.17
N LYS A 90 6.00 -30.22 -27.87
CA LYS A 90 4.96 -31.11 -28.41
C LYS A 90 4.85 -30.99 -29.94
N ALA A 91 5.00 -29.79 -30.49
CA ALA A 91 4.93 -29.54 -31.93
C ALA A 91 6.18 -30.03 -32.68
N ARG A 92 7.39 -29.70 -32.18
CA ARG A 92 8.65 -29.98 -32.90
C ARG A 92 9.27 -31.34 -32.60
N LYS A 93 8.88 -32.02 -31.51
CA LYS A 93 9.34 -33.35 -31.04
C LYS A 93 10.83 -33.43 -30.65
N LYS A 94 11.72 -32.71 -31.34
CA LYS A 94 13.15 -32.51 -31.05
C LYS A 94 13.54 -31.07 -31.42
N LEU A 95 14.28 -30.40 -30.54
CA LEU A 95 14.82 -29.06 -30.76
C LEU A 95 16.12 -28.91 -29.96
N GLN A 96 17.12 -28.21 -30.51
CA GLN A 96 18.34 -27.93 -29.73
C GLN A 96 18.03 -26.91 -28.62
N HIS A 97 18.73 -27.04 -27.49
CA HIS A 97 18.47 -26.22 -26.31
C HIS A 97 18.59 -24.71 -26.56
N ASN A 98 19.66 -24.27 -27.24
CA ASN A 98 19.83 -22.85 -27.57
C ASN A 98 18.71 -22.33 -28.48
N LEU A 99 18.22 -23.17 -29.40
CA LEU A 99 17.10 -22.81 -30.27
C LEU A 99 15.78 -22.73 -29.48
N LEU A 100 15.58 -23.57 -28.46
CA LEU A 100 14.41 -23.50 -27.59
C LEU A 100 14.41 -22.24 -26.71
N ILE A 101 15.58 -21.80 -26.24
CA ILE A 101 15.71 -20.56 -25.46
C ILE A 101 15.39 -19.32 -26.31
N THR A 102 15.67 -19.36 -27.61
CA THR A 102 15.46 -18.23 -28.52
C THR A 102 14.04 -18.12 -29.10
N GLU A 103 13.21 -19.15 -28.98
CA GLU A 103 11.79 -19.09 -29.37
C GLU A 103 10.96 -18.28 -28.37
#